data_AF-A0A2G9SI04-F1
#
_entry.id   AF-A0A2G9SI04-F1
#
_cell.length_a   1.000
_cell.length_b   1.000
_cell.length_c   1.000
_cell.angle_alpha   90.00
_cell.angle_beta   90.00
_cell.angle_gamma   90.00
#
_symmetry.space_group_name_H-M   'P 1'
#
loop_
_entity.id
_entity.type
_entity.pdbx_description
1 polymer ?
#
loop_
_entity_poly.entity_id
_entity_poly.type
_entity_poly.pdbx_seq_one_letter_code
_entity_poly.pdbx_strand_id
1 'polypeptide(L)'
;MIITGPNMGGKSSYIKQVALITVMAQLGSYVPAEEATIGIVDGMYTRMGAADNIYKGRSTFMEELSETSEILKQATPRSLVILDELGRGTSTHDGIAIAYATLEYFIKDSEVADNPEYITFLYQITRGIAARSYGLNVAKLADVPEEVLKKAACKSKELEGLVEMKRKKMKTFQGAWNSQNSEDLRELLDAKHLN
;
A
#
# COMPACT_ATOMS: atom_id res chain seq x y z
N MET A 1 4.49 7.67 -0.27
CA MET A 1 3.02 7.83 -0.41
C MET A 1 2.37 6.46 -0.53
N ILE A 2 1.27 6.20 0.19
CA ILE A 2 0.51 4.95 0.07
C ILE A 2 -0.77 5.23 -0.73
N ILE A 3 -0.99 4.53 -1.84
CA ILE A 3 -2.21 4.64 -2.64
C ILE A 3 -3.01 3.35 -2.47
N THR A 4 -4.29 3.48 -2.09
CA THR A 4 -5.20 2.33 -1.94
C THR A 4 -6.46 2.54 -2.79
N GLY A 5 -7.12 1.45 -3.19
CA GLY A 5 -8.33 1.49 -4.00
C GLY A 5 -8.50 0.26 -4.88
N PRO A 6 -9.66 0.09 -5.56
CA PRO A 6 -9.90 -1.04 -6.45
C PRO A 6 -8.93 -1.08 -7.64
N ASN A 7 -8.66 -2.28 -8.15
CA ASN A 7 -7.97 -2.44 -9.42
C ASN A 7 -8.83 -1.81 -10.53
N MET A 8 -8.18 -1.13 -11.48
CA MET A 8 -8.82 -0.28 -12.52
C MET A 8 -9.33 1.10 -12.07
N GLY A 9 -9.13 1.51 -10.80
CA GLY A 9 -9.46 2.87 -10.32
C GLY A 9 -8.51 3.99 -10.77
N GLY A 10 -7.76 3.80 -11.87
CA GLY A 10 -6.78 4.77 -12.36
C GLY A 10 -5.46 4.84 -11.59
N LYS A 11 -5.28 4.07 -10.50
CA LYS A 11 -4.06 4.07 -9.66
C LYS A 11 -2.79 3.88 -10.48
N SER A 12 -2.71 2.82 -11.29
CA SER A 12 -1.53 2.54 -12.09
C SER A 12 -1.27 3.61 -13.15
N SER A 13 -2.31 4.23 -13.71
CA SER A 13 -2.18 5.36 -14.64
C SER A 13 -1.60 6.59 -13.94
N TYR A 14 -2.09 6.91 -12.75
CA TYR A 14 -1.58 8.02 -11.93
C TYR A 14 -0.10 7.82 -11.55
N ILE A 15 0.25 6.63 -11.07
CA ILE A 15 1.62 6.32 -10.67
C ILE A 15 2.57 6.41 -11.89
N LYS A 16 2.14 5.90 -13.06
CA LYS A 16 2.90 6.03 -14.31
C LYS A 16 3.01 7.49 -14.76
N GLN A 17 1.98 8.30 -14.55
CA GLN A 17 2.04 9.73 -14.86
C GLN A 17 3.12 10.44 -14.04
N VAL A 18 3.21 10.18 -12.72
CA VAL A 18 4.27 10.77 -11.87
C VAL A 18 5.66 10.39 -12.38
N ALA A 19 5.86 9.11 -12.71
CA ALA A 19 7.12 8.61 -13.26
C ALA A 19 7.49 9.31 -14.58
N LEU A 20 6.52 9.38 -15.52
CA LEU A 20 6.75 10.00 -16.83
C LEU A 20 7.00 11.50 -16.74
N ILE A 21 6.26 12.23 -15.90
CA ILE A 21 6.50 13.67 -15.67
C ILE A 21 7.91 13.89 -15.14
N THR A 22 8.38 13.07 -14.19
CA THR A 22 9.73 13.18 -13.63
C THR A 22 10.80 13.00 -14.72
N VAL A 23 10.64 11.98 -15.57
CA VAL A 23 11.55 11.73 -16.69
C VAL A 23 11.54 12.89 -17.70
N MET A 24 10.36 13.36 -18.10
CA MET A 24 10.22 14.47 -19.05
C MET A 24 10.88 15.75 -18.52
N ALA A 25 10.69 16.06 -17.24
CA ALA A 25 11.30 17.21 -16.60
C ALA A 25 12.83 17.12 -16.60
N GLN A 26 13.41 15.97 -16.26
CA GLN A 26 14.86 15.77 -16.25
C GLN A 26 15.50 15.70 -17.65
N LEU A 27 14.71 15.41 -18.69
CA LEU A 27 15.13 15.56 -20.10
C LEU A 27 15.08 17.02 -20.58
N GLY A 28 14.58 17.96 -19.77
CA GLY A 28 14.39 19.36 -20.15
C GLY A 28 13.18 19.58 -21.06
N SER A 29 12.24 18.64 -21.12
CA SER A 29 10.98 18.78 -21.86
C SER A 29 9.93 19.50 -21.03
N TYR A 30 9.02 20.20 -21.71
CA TYR A 30 7.72 20.54 -21.09
C TYR A 30 7.03 19.28 -20.61
N VAL A 31 6.30 19.39 -19.51
CA VAL A 31 5.56 18.29 -18.89
C VAL A 31 4.05 18.52 -19.00
N PRO A 32 3.23 17.46 -19.08
CA PRO A 32 1.77 17.58 -19.16
C PRO A 32 1.16 17.87 -17.78
N ALA A 33 1.37 19.10 -17.29
CA ALA A 33 0.80 19.63 -16.06
C ALA A 33 0.51 21.13 -16.21
N GLU A 34 -0.42 21.66 -15.43
CA GLU A 34 -0.66 23.11 -15.35
C GLU A 34 0.56 23.84 -14.75
N GLU A 35 1.11 23.26 -13.68
CA GLU A 35 2.36 23.68 -13.03
C GLU A 35 3.09 22.43 -12.50
N ALA A 36 4.44 22.44 -12.48
CA ALA A 36 5.22 21.34 -11.93
C ALA A 36 6.57 21.81 -11.36
N THR A 37 6.85 21.42 -10.12
CA THR A 37 8.18 21.54 -9.48
C THR A 37 8.71 20.14 -9.25
N ILE A 38 9.86 19.81 -9.83
CA ILE A 38 10.43 18.47 -9.81
C ILE A 38 11.89 18.56 -9.32
N GLY A 39 12.19 17.89 -8.21
CA GLY A 39 13.56 17.68 -7.73
C GLY A 39 14.30 16.66 -8.60
N ILE A 40 15.62 16.81 -8.73
CA ILE A 40 16.45 15.88 -9.50
C ILE A 40 16.51 14.53 -8.79
N VAL A 41 15.97 13.48 -9.43
CA VAL A 41 16.12 12.11 -8.98
C VAL A 41 17.35 11.47 -9.62
N ASP A 42 18.07 10.65 -8.84
CA ASP A 42 19.27 9.94 -9.31
C ASP A 42 18.96 8.56 -9.92
N GLY A 43 17.80 8.01 -9.60
CA GLY A 43 17.32 6.73 -10.12
C GLY A 43 15.81 6.62 -10.03
N MET A 44 15.22 5.89 -10.98
CA MET A 44 13.80 5.56 -10.97
C MET A 44 13.63 4.04 -10.97
N TYR A 45 12.98 3.52 -9.94
CA TYR A 45 12.81 2.10 -9.71
C TYR A 45 11.33 1.77 -9.66
N THR A 46 10.91 0.84 -10.49
CA THR A 46 9.50 0.44 -10.56
C THR A 46 9.36 -1.06 -10.45
N ARG A 47 8.57 -1.51 -9.50
CA ARG A 47 7.92 -2.81 -9.57
C ARG A 47 6.45 -2.54 -9.84
N MET A 48 6.00 -2.80 -11.06
CA MET A 48 4.58 -2.79 -11.42
C MET A 48 4.21 -4.16 -11.97
N GLY A 49 2.99 -4.62 -11.65
CA GLY A 49 2.55 -6.01 -11.85
C GLY A 49 2.98 -6.68 -13.17
N ALA A 50 3.25 -7.98 -13.09
CA ALA A 50 3.71 -8.81 -14.19
C ALA A 50 2.64 -9.03 -15.27
N ALA A 51 3.05 -9.00 -16.53
CA ALA A 51 2.43 -9.84 -17.56
C ALA A 51 2.80 -11.30 -17.27
N ASP A 52 1.83 -12.22 -17.34
CA ASP A 52 2.06 -13.63 -17.06
C ASP A 52 3.17 -14.19 -17.95
N ASN A 53 4.28 -14.63 -17.34
CA ASN A 53 5.37 -15.28 -18.03
C ASN A 53 5.53 -16.69 -17.46
N ILE A 54 4.68 -17.60 -17.96
CA ILE A 54 4.55 -19.00 -17.48
C ILE A 54 5.81 -19.84 -17.81
N TYR A 55 6.76 -19.32 -18.59
CA TYR A 55 7.82 -20.09 -19.25
C TYR A 55 9.23 -20.06 -18.61
N LYS A 56 9.41 -19.65 -17.34
CA LYS A 56 10.78 -19.45 -16.77
C LYS A 56 11.25 -20.40 -15.67
N GLY A 57 10.46 -21.40 -15.24
CA GLY A 57 10.90 -22.35 -14.21
C GLY A 57 11.19 -21.72 -12.83
N ARG A 58 10.81 -20.45 -12.63
CA ARG A 58 10.83 -19.73 -11.35
C ARG A 58 9.40 -19.27 -11.03
N SER A 59 9.05 -19.19 -9.75
CA SER A 59 7.74 -18.67 -9.36
C SER A 59 7.68 -17.16 -9.61
N THR A 60 6.51 -16.66 -10.02
CA THR A 60 6.26 -15.22 -10.21
C THR A 60 6.54 -14.42 -8.94
N PHE A 61 6.28 -15.02 -7.78
CA PHE A 61 6.60 -14.43 -6.48
C PHE A 61 8.12 -14.32 -6.23
N MET A 62 8.91 -15.31 -6.65
CA MET A 62 10.37 -15.25 -6.52
C MET A 62 10.98 -14.16 -7.42
N GLU A 63 10.47 -14.00 -8.64
CA GLU A 63 10.88 -12.92 -9.54
C GLU A 63 10.53 -11.55 -8.92
N GLU A 64 9.31 -11.40 -8.40
CA GLU A 64 8.86 -10.19 -7.71
C GLU A 64 9.74 -9.82 -6.50
N LEU A 65 10.09 -10.79 -5.66
CA LEU A 65 10.97 -10.55 -4.52
C LEU A 65 12.41 -10.25 -4.94
N SER A 66 12.88 -10.86 -6.03
CA SER A 66 14.22 -10.58 -6.57
C SER A 66 14.32 -9.14 -7.07
N GLU A 67 13.34 -8.69 -7.87
CA GLU A 67 13.23 -7.29 -8.32
C GLU A 67 13.16 -6.34 -7.13
N THR A 68 12.33 -6.64 -6.13
CA THR A 68 12.21 -5.82 -4.91
C THR A 68 13.54 -5.76 -4.16
N SER A 69 14.28 -6.86 -4.06
CA SER A 69 15.61 -6.89 -3.42
C SER A 69 16.64 -6.06 -4.17
N GLU A 70 16.62 -6.05 -5.50
CA GLU A 70 17.49 -5.21 -6.31
C GLU A 70 17.20 -3.73 -6.09
N ILE A 71 15.92 -3.35 -6.07
CA ILE A 71 15.49 -1.98 -5.78
C ILE A 71 15.98 -1.55 -4.39
N LEU A 72 15.77 -2.38 -3.37
CA LEU A 72 16.20 -2.08 -2.00
C LEU A 72 17.72 -1.85 -1.87
N LYS A 73 18.53 -2.54 -2.68
CA LYS A 73 20.00 -2.42 -2.64
C LYS A 73 20.54 -1.21 -3.40
N GLN A 74 19.82 -0.73 -4.40
CA GLN A 74 20.29 0.32 -5.32
C GLN A 74 19.66 1.68 -5.04
N ALA A 75 18.43 1.71 -4.52
CA ALA A 75 17.72 2.95 -4.25
C ALA A 75 18.47 3.78 -3.21
N THR A 76 18.56 5.09 -3.46
CA THR A 76 19.14 6.08 -2.56
C THR A 76 18.04 7.00 -2.01
N PRO A 77 18.35 7.89 -1.04
CA PRO A 77 17.41 8.91 -0.58
C PRO A 77 16.90 9.87 -1.67
N ARG A 78 17.56 9.95 -2.83
CA ARG A 78 17.13 10.79 -3.97
C ARG A 78 16.45 9.99 -5.09
N SER A 79 16.22 8.70 -4.89
CA SER A 79 15.61 7.85 -5.90
C SER A 79 14.08 7.90 -5.83
N LEU A 80 13.43 7.86 -7.00
CA LEU A 80 11.98 7.65 -7.10
C LEU A 80 11.68 6.16 -7.13
N VAL A 81 11.16 5.62 -6.03
CA VAL A 81 10.78 4.21 -5.90
C VAL A 81 9.27 4.04 -5.97
N ILE A 82 8.82 3.13 -6.82
CA ILE A 82 7.43 2.81 -7.05
C ILE A 82 7.22 1.30 -6.92
N LEU A 83 6.42 0.89 -5.94
CA LEU A 83 6.07 -0.51 -5.70
C LEU A 83 4.56 -0.67 -5.80
N ASP A 84 4.10 -1.47 -6.77
CA ASP A 84 2.69 -1.79 -6.99
C ASP A 84 2.44 -3.27 -6.65
N GLU A 85 1.39 -3.52 -5.86
CA GLU A 85 0.90 -4.85 -5.47
C GLU A 85 1.98 -5.84 -4.96
N LEU A 86 2.92 -5.36 -4.15
CA LEU A 86 3.92 -6.22 -3.50
C LEU A 86 3.24 -7.21 -2.53
N GLY A 87 3.62 -8.48 -2.61
CA GLY A 87 3.09 -9.55 -1.76
C GLY A 87 1.85 -10.25 -2.31
N ARG A 88 1.43 -9.96 -3.56
CA ARG A 88 0.24 -10.56 -4.20
C ARG A 88 0.41 -12.05 -4.50
N GLY A 89 1.64 -12.50 -4.77
CA GLY A 89 1.96 -13.87 -5.17
C GLY A 89 2.10 -14.90 -4.04
N THR A 90 1.75 -14.55 -2.80
CA THR A 90 1.92 -15.42 -1.60
C THR A 90 0.70 -15.39 -0.67
N SER A 91 0.79 -16.06 0.48
CA SER A 91 -0.26 -16.05 1.50
C SER A 91 -0.56 -14.61 1.97
N THR A 92 -1.82 -14.31 2.32
CA THR A 92 -2.23 -12.96 2.74
C THR A 92 -1.39 -12.42 3.89
N HIS A 93 -1.03 -13.28 4.85
CA HIS A 93 -0.23 -12.88 6.00
C HIS A 93 1.21 -12.57 5.61
N ASP A 94 1.85 -13.41 4.80
CA ASP A 94 3.23 -13.20 4.35
C ASP A 94 3.31 -12.00 3.41
N GLY A 95 2.34 -11.84 2.52
CA GLY A 95 2.26 -10.71 1.59
C GLY A 95 2.16 -9.38 2.31
N ILE A 96 1.26 -9.28 3.30
CA ILE A 96 1.13 -8.08 4.15
C ILE A 96 2.41 -7.83 4.95
N ALA A 97 3.01 -8.87 5.54
CA ALA A 97 4.23 -8.73 6.34
C ALA A 97 5.40 -8.21 5.51
N ILE A 98 5.61 -8.77 4.31
CA ILE A 98 6.66 -8.34 3.39
C ILE A 98 6.40 -6.91 2.90
N ALA A 99 5.17 -6.58 2.51
CA ALA A 99 4.82 -5.23 2.06
C ALA A 99 5.04 -4.19 3.17
N TYR A 100 4.63 -4.52 4.40
CA TYR A 100 4.82 -3.64 5.57
C TYR A 100 6.31 -3.45 5.88
N ALA A 101 7.10 -4.53 5.95
CA ALA A 101 8.53 -4.46 6.24
C ALA A 101 9.30 -3.69 5.17
N THR A 102 8.94 -3.88 3.89
CA THR A 102 9.55 -3.15 2.76
C THR A 102 9.23 -1.66 2.83
N LEU A 103 7.98 -1.30 3.12
CA LEU A 103 7.58 0.09 3.30
C LEU A 103 8.30 0.74 4.50
N GLU A 104 8.36 0.04 5.62
CA GLU A 104 9.04 0.51 6.83
C GLU A 104 10.53 0.74 6.58
N TYR A 105 11.19 -0.12 5.78
CA TYR A 105 12.59 0.06 5.37
C TYR A 105 12.81 1.41 4.66
N PHE A 106 12.00 1.73 3.64
CA PHE A 106 12.14 2.99 2.93
C PHE A 106 11.83 4.22 3.80
N ILE A 107 10.92 4.10 4.78
CA ILE A 107 10.56 5.21 5.67
C ILE A 107 11.62 5.44 6.76
N LYS A 108 12.28 4.39 7.28
CA LYS A 108 13.28 4.54 8.35
C LYS A 108 14.61 5.08 7.86
N ASP A 109 15.03 4.72 6.64
CA ASP A 109 16.30 5.18 6.06
C ASP A 109 16.21 6.60 5.47
N SER A 110 14.99 7.10 5.28
CA SER A 110 14.74 8.51 5.04
C SER A 110 14.49 9.19 6.38
N GLU A 111 15.55 9.64 7.05
CA GLU A 111 15.40 10.66 8.09
C GLU A 111 14.52 11.76 7.50
N VAL A 112 13.29 11.86 8.01
CA VAL A 112 12.31 12.84 7.57
C VAL A 112 12.87 14.19 7.99
N ALA A 113 13.68 14.79 7.12
CA ALA A 113 13.85 16.23 7.08
C ALA A 113 12.45 16.83 7.03
N ASP A 114 12.23 17.89 7.79
CA ASP A 114 10.96 18.60 8.07
C ASP A 114 10.14 19.09 6.86
N ASN A 115 10.35 18.55 5.66
CA ASN A 115 9.50 18.77 4.51
C ASN A 115 9.64 17.61 3.53
N PRO A 116 8.76 16.59 3.58
CA PRO A 116 8.58 15.73 2.42
C PRO A 116 8.05 16.64 1.32
N GLU A 117 8.79 16.83 0.24
CA GLU A 117 8.30 17.52 -0.95
C GLU A 117 7.08 16.75 -1.47
N TYR A 118 5.89 17.14 -0.99
CA TYR A 118 4.64 16.52 -1.36
C TYR A 118 4.30 16.97 -2.77
N ILE A 119 4.50 16.08 -3.74
CA ILE A 119 3.85 16.19 -5.03
C ILE A 119 2.34 16.00 -4.80
N THR A 120 1.59 17.10 -4.83
CA THR A 120 0.12 17.13 -4.71
C THR A 120 -0.47 17.39 -6.08
N PHE A 121 -1.17 16.42 -6.67
CA PHE A 121 -1.92 16.62 -7.91
C PHE A 121 -3.36 16.08 -7.82
N LEU A 122 -4.29 16.83 -8.42
CA LEU A 122 -5.73 16.66 -8.40
C LEU A 122 -6.21 15.77 -9.56
N TYR A 123 -6.22 14.46 -9.34
CA TYR A 123 -7.42 13.64 -9.56
C TYR A 123 -7.88 13.29 -8.15
N GLN A 124 -9.19 13.22 -7.85
CA GLN A 124 -9.70 13.26 -6.46
C GLN A 124 -9.21 12.08 -5.59
N ILE A 125 -7.95 12.13 -5.15
CA ILE A 125 -7.31 11.33 -4.13
C ILE A 125 -7.77 11.99 -2.85
N THR A 126 -8.87 11.48 -2.30
CA THR A 126 -9.27 11.87 -0.95
C THR A 126 -8.24 11.31 0.03
N ARG A 127 -7.71 12.15 0.91
CA ARG A 127 -6.91 11.67 2.05
C ARG A 127 -7.74 10.64 2.82
N GLY A 128 -7.26 9.40 2.89
CA GLY A 128 -7.97 8.32 3.56
C GLY A 128 -7.65 6.95 2.98
N ILE A 129 -8.01 5.91 3.73
CA ILE A 129 -8.03 4.53 3.23
C ILE A 129 -9.23 4.40 2.30
N ALA A 130 -9.07 3.75 1.16
CA ALA A 130 -10.18 3.52 0.23
C ALA A 130 -11.41 2.95 0.96
N ALA A 131 -12.58 3.55 0.69
CA ALA A 131 -13.83 3.12 1.31
C ALA A 131 -14.14 1.65 0.99
N ARG A 132 -14.90 1.01 1.89
CA ARG A 132 -15.14 -0.43 1.89
C ARG A 132 -15.72 -0.92 0.55
N SER A 133 -15.07 -1.95 0.00
CA SER A 133 -15.55 -2.87 -1.04
C SER A 133 -15.98 -2.26 -2.39
N TYR A 134 -15.04 -1.60 -3.06
CA TYR A 134 -15.22 -1.33 -4.49
C TYR A 134 -15.25 -2.61 -5.36
N GLY A 135 -14.64 -3.71 -4.88
CA GLY A 135 -14.62 -4.99 -5.61
C GLY A 135 -16.00 -5.61 -5.84
N LEU A 136 -16.94 -5.44 -4.90
CA LEU A 136 -18.32 -5.91 -5.09
C LEU A 136 -19.09 -5.08 -6.12
N ASN A 137 -18.79 -3.78 -6.24
CA ASN A 137 -19.39 -2.91 -7.26
C ASN A 137 -18.87 -3.28 -8.66
N VAL A 138 -17.58 -3.61 -8.78
CA VAL A 138 -17.01 -4.12 -10.04
C VAL A 138 -17.59 -5.50 -10.39
N ALA A 139 -17.73 -6.38 -9.41
CA ALA A 139 -18.37 -7.68 -9.61
C ALA A 139 -19.85 -7.55 -10.05
N LYS A 140 -20.57 -6.54 -9.57
CA LYS A 140 -21.92 -6.21 -10.06
C LYS A 140 -21.93 -5.77 -11.52
N LEU A 141 -20.94 -4.99 -11.95
CA LEU A 141 -20.78 -4.58 -13.36
C LEU A 141 -20.36 -5.75 -14.27
N ALA A 142 -19.80 -6.81 -13.71
CA ALA A 142 -19.43 -8.04 -14.41
C ALA A 142 -20.57 -9.09 -14.41
N ASP A 143 -21.81 -8.67 -14.17
CA ASP A 143 -23.01 -9.52 -14.14
C ASP A 143 -22.93 -10.72 -13.17
N VAL A 144 -22.19 -10.57 -12.07
CA VAL A 144 -22.19 -11.58 -10.99
C VAL A 144 -23.58 -11.60 -10.31
N PRO A 145 -24.22 -12.77 -10.13
CA PRO A 145 -25.55 -12.86 -9.55
C PRO A 145 -25.69 -12.18 -8.18
N GLU A 146 -26.80 -11.46 -7.96
CA GLU A 146 -27.01 -10.68 -6.73
C GLU A 146 -26.94 -11.53 -5.45
N GLU A 147 -27.37 -12.78 -5.50
CA GLU A 147 -27.30 -13.71 -4.37
C GLU A 147 -25.85 -13.97 -3.93
N VAL A 148 -24.93 -14.08 -4.89
CA VAL A 148 -23.49 -14.24 -4.65
C VAL A 148 -22.90 -12.96 -4.06
N LEU A 149 -23.27 -11.79 -4.62
CA LEU A 149 -22.80 -10.50 -4.11
C LEU A 149 -23.29 -10.23 -2.69
N LYS A 150 -24.55 -10.54 -2.37
CA LYS A 150 -25.11 -10.43 -1.01
C LYS A 150 -24.37 -11.32 -0.02
N LYS A 151 -24.09 -12.57 -0.41
CA LYS A 151 -23.32 -13.52 0.41
C LYS A 151 -21.88 -13.05 0.61
N ALA A 152 -21.23 -12.56 -0.45
CA ALA A 152 -19.86 -12.04 -0.39
C ALA A 152 -19.76 -10.77 0.49
N ALA A 153 -20.74 -9.86 0.41
CA ALA A 153 -20.82 -8.68 1.27
C ALA A 153 -20.94 -9.05 2.75
N CYS A 154 -21.86 -9.98 3.07
CA CYS A 154 -22.05 -10.48 4.43
C CYS A 154 -20.75 -11.12 4.95
N LYS A 155 -20.12 -11.99 4.14
CA LYS A 155 -18.90 -12.69 4.55
C LYS A 155 -17.70 -11.75 4.71
N SER A 156 -17.58 -10.74 3.85
CA SER A 156 -16.54 -9.70 3.95
C SER A 156 -16.64 -8.95 5.28
N LYS A 157 -17.84 -8.54 5.68
CA LYS A 157 -18.07 -7.84 6.96
C LYS A 157 -17.79 -8.73 8.18
N GLU A 158 -18.18 -10.00 8.12
CA GLU A 158 -17.91 -10.98 9.18
C GLU A 158 -16.39 -11.19 9.38
N LEU A 159 -15.65 -11.38 8.28
CA LEU A 159 -14.19 -11.58 8.32
C LEU A 159 -13.45 -10.32 8.82
N GLU A 160 -13.86 -9.14 8.38
CA GLU A 160 -13.30 -7.86 8.84
C GLU A 160 -13.45 -7.72 10.36
N GLY A 161 -14.66 -7.94 10.89
CA GLY A 161 -14.92 -7.85 12.33
C GLY A 161 -14.13 -8.88 13.15
N LEU A 162 -13.98 -10.11 12.64
CA LEU A 162 -13.21 -11.16 13.31
C LEU A 162 -11.71 -10.80 13.38
N VAL A 163 -11.14 -10.29 12.29
CA VAL A 163 -9.74 -9.85 12.22
C VAL A 163 -9.49 -8.64 13.13
N GLU A 164 -10.37 -7.64 13.11
CA GLU A 164 -10.25 -6.46 13.97
C GLU A 164 -10.34 -6.81 15.46
N MET A 165 -11.30 -7.66 15.85
CA MET A 165 -11.43 -8.12 17.23
C MET A 165 -10.18 -8.85 17.71
N LYS A 166 -9.64 -9.78 16.90
CA LYS A 166 -8.40 -10.49 17.25
C LYS A 166 -7.23 -9.53 17.37
N ARG A 167 -7.09 -8.57 16.46
CA ARG A 167 -6.01 -7.56 16.48
C ARG A 167 -6.10 -6.66 17.71
N LYS A 168 -7.29 -6.16 18.07
CA LYS A 168 -7.50 -5.35 19.27
C LYS A 168 -7.18 -6.15 20.54
N LYS A 169 -7.73 -7.35 20.69
CA LYS A 169 -7.45 -8.22 21.85
C LYS A 169 -5.96 -8.49 22.02
N MET A 170 -5.26 -8.81 20.93
CA MET A 170 -3.83 -9.08 20.97
C MET A 170 -2.99 -7.84 21.34
N LYS A 171 -3.32 -6.67 20.77
CA LYS A 171 -2.65 -5.40 21.14
C LYS A 171 -2.86 -5.05 22.61
N THR A 172 -4.09 -5.14 23.11
CA THR A 172 -4.39 -4.88 24.53
C THR A 172 -3.66 -5.86 25.43
N PHE A 173 -3.62 -7.15 25.05
CA PHE A 173 -2.89 -8.17 25.80
C PHE A 173 -1.38 -7.89 25.83
N GLN A 174 -0.76 -7.56 24.69
CA GLN A 174 0.66 -7.21 24.64
C GLN A 174 0.98 -5.94 25.45
N GLY A 175 0.11 -4.93 25.39
CA GLY A 175 0.24 -3.71 26.20
C GLY A 175 0.19 -4.02 27.70
N ALA A 176 -0.79 -4.81 28.14
CA ALA A 176 -0.93 -5.25 29.53
C ALA A 176 0.19 -6.19 29.99
N TRP A 177 0.79 -6.96 29.08
CA TRP A 177 1.90 -7.85 29.41
C TRP A 177 3.22 -7.10 29.60
N ASN A 178 3.42 -6.01 28.85
CA ASN A 178 4.64 -5.19 28.91
C ASN A 178 4.56 -4.05 29.93
N SER A 179 3.39 -3.76 30.50
CA SER A 179 3.23 -2.72 31.52
C SER A 179 3.85 -3.13 32.85
N GLN A 180 4.69 -2.27 33.41
CA GLN A 180 5.29 -2.46 34.75
C GLN A 180 4.57 -1.66 35.84
N ASN A 181 3.63 -0.77 35.47
CA ASN A 181 2.91 0.12 36.37
C ASN A 181 1.41 -0.23 36.45
N SER A 182 0.80 -0.02 37.62
CA SER A 182 -0.62 -0.30 37.89
C SER A 182 -1.59 0.72 37.27
N GLU A 183 -1.12 1.92 36.95
CA GLU A 183 -1.90 2.98 36.29
C GLU A 183 -2.13 2.66 34.80
N ASP A 184 -1.11 2.21 34.07
CA ASP A 184 -1.22 1.80 32.66
C ASP A 184 -2.22 0.65 32.47
N LEU A 185 -2.24 -0.30 33.42
CA LEU A 185 -3.20 -1.40 33.43
C LEU A 185 -4.64 -0.93 33.67
N ARG A 186 -4.84 0.08 34.51
CA ARG A 186 -6.16 0.67 34.75
C ARG A 186 -6.66 1.41 33.51
N GLU A 187 -5.81 2.19 32.86
CA GLU A 187 -6.15 2.92 31.64
C GLU A 187 -6.51 1.96 30.47
N LEU A 188 -5.77 0.84 30.34
CA LEU A 188 -6.07 -0.22 29.37
C LEU A 188 -7.38 -0.99 29.67
N LEU A 189 -7.76 -1.09 30.94
CA LEU A 189 -9.02 -1.73 31.38
C LEU A 189 -10.22 -0.78 31.25
N ASP A 190 -10.05 0.51 31.51
CA ASP A 190 -11.11 1.51 31.37
C ASP A 190 -11.45 1.81 29.90
N ALA A 191 -10.47 1.74 29.00
CA ALA A 191 -10.68 1.83 27.55
C ALA A 191 -11.60 0.72 26.98
N LYS A 192 -11.84 -0.37 27.74
CA LYS A 192 -12.77 -1.45 27.37
C LYS A 192 -14.23 -1.13 27.69
N HIS A 193 -14.51 -0.15 28.56
CA HIS A 193 -15.87 0.15 29.03
C HIS A 193 -16.61 1.22 28.19
N LEU A 194 -15.99 1.74 27.12
CA LEU A 194 -16.53 2.79 26.25
C LEU A 194 -16.96 2.32 24.84
N ASN A 195 -17.18 1.02 24.61
CA ASN A 195 -17.84 0.52 23.39
C ASN A 195 -19.05 -0.35 23.70
#